data_AF-A0A7V9SL41-F1
#
_entry.id   AF-A0A7V9SL41-F1
#
_cell.length_a   1.000
_cell.length_b   1.000
_cell.length_c   1.000
_cell.angle_alpha   90.00
_cell.angle_beta   90.00
_cell.angle_gamma   90.00
#
_symmetry.space_group_name_H-M   'P 1'
#
loop_
_entity.id
_entity.type
_entity.pdbx_description
1 polymer ?
#
loop_
_entity_poly.entity_id
_entity_poly.type
_entity_poly.pdbx_seq_one_letter_code
_entity_poly.pdbx_strand_id
1 'polypeptide(L)' 'YGKLFIANPDLPERFRKNAPLNEPVVSAFYGGDEHGYTDYPTLEKSAAA' A
#
# COMPACT_ATOMS: atom_id res chain seq x y z
N TYR A 1 -12.12 -4.66 -1.05
CA TYR A 1 -10.74 -4.16 -1.27
C TYR A 1 -10.40 -2.85 -0.54
N GLY A 2 -11.23 -2.30 0.35
CA GLY A 2 -10.95 -0.98 0.98
C GLY A 2 -9.62 -0.91 1.74
N LYS A 3 -9.40 -1.79 2.72
CA LYS A 3 -8.14 -1.86 3.49
C LYS A 3 -6.91 -2.12 2.60
N LEU A 4 -7.08 -2.92 1.54
CA LEU A 4 -6.00 -3.20 0.59
C LEU A 4 -5.66 -1.98 -0.24
N PHE A 5 -6.64 -1.17 -0.65
CA PHE A 5 -6.40 0.07 -1.38
C PHE A 5 -5.73 1.15 -0.54
N ILE A 6 -5.95 1.17 0.78
CA ILE A 6 -5.21 2.06 1.70
C ILE A 6 -3.71 1.75 1.63
N ALA A 7 -3.35 0.46 1.71
CA ALA A 7 -1.95 0.04 1.76
C ALA A 7 -1.27 -0.07 0.39
N ASN A 8 -2.03 -0.15 -0.70
CA ASN A 8 -1.53 -0.45 -2.03
C ASN A 8 -2.05 0.61 -3.02
N PRO A 9 -1.31 1.70 -3.24
CA PRO A 9 -1.72 2.74 -4.19
C PRO A 9 -1.85 2.22 -5.62
N ASP A 10 -1.13 1.15 -5.94
CA ASP A 10 -1.09 0.47 -7.24
C ASP A 10 -1.77 -0.92 -7.21
N LEU A 11 -2.78 -1.11 -6.35
CA LEU A 11 -3.47 -2.39 -6.17
C LEU A 11 -3.94 -3.06 -7.48
N PRO A 12 -4.50 -2.34 -8.48
CA PRO A 12 -4.89 -2.98 -9.74
C PRO A 12 -3.72 -3.63 -10.48
N GLU A 13 -2.56 -2.97 -10.50
CA GLU A 13 -1.35 -3.49 -11.15
C GLU A 13 -0.79 -4.70 -10.39
N ARG A 14 -0.87 -4.69 -9.06
CA ARG A 14 -0.48 -5.84 -8.23
C ARG A 14 -1.32 -7.07 -8.55
N PHE A 15 -2.64 -6.91 -8.66
CA PHE A 15 -3.50 -8.01 -9.06
C PHE A 15 -3.24 -8.48 -10.49
N ARG A 16 -3.06 -7.54 -11.43
CA ARG A 16 -2.76 -7.87 -12.83
C ARG A 16 -1.47 -8.70 -12.98
N LYS A 17 -0.45 -8.40 -12.18
CA LYS A 17 0.86 -9.07 -12.21
C LYS A 17 0.98 -10.23 -11.21
N ASN A 18 -0.06 -10.50 -10.42
CA ASN A 18 -0.01 -11.40 -9.26
C ASN A 18 1.19 -11.11 -8.34
N ALA A 19 1.46 -9.81 -8.12
CA ALA A 19 2.61 -9.33 -7.36
C ALA A 19 2.31 -9.25 -5.85
N PRO A 20 3.34 -9.23 -4.99
CA PRO A 20 3.17 -9.08 -3.55
C PRO A 20 2.36 -7.82 -3.18
N LEU A 21 1.57 -7.91 -2.11
CA LEU A 21 0.79 -6.79 -1.58
C LEU A 21 1.49 -6.21 -0.35
N ASN A 22 1.38 -4.91 -0.17
CA ASN A 22 1.77 -4.25 1.07
C ASN A 22 0.76 -4.63 2.16
N GLU A 23 1.28 -4.88 3.36
CA GLU A 23 0.46 -5.11 4.55
C GLU A 23 -0.10 -3.79 5.09
N PRO A 24 -1.41 -3.70 5.37
CA PRO A 24 -1.99 -2.49 5.93
C PRO A 24 -1.57 -2.27 7.39
N VAL A 25 -1.13 -1.07 7.72
CA VAL A 25 -0.86 -0.61 9.08
C VAL A 25 -2.16 -0.13 9.72
N VAL A 26 -2.90 -1.06 10.32
CA VAL A 26 -4.26 -0.80 10.85
C VAL A 26 -4.27 0.27 11.95
N SER A 27 -3.19 0.38 12.74
CA SER A 27 -3.05 1.41 13.78
C SER A 27 -3.02 2.83 13.24
N ALA A 28 -2.71 3.02 11.95
CA ALA A 28 -2.61 4.32 11.29
C ALA A 28 -3.82 4.65 10.39
N PHE A 29 -4.90 3.85 10.43
CA PHE A 29 -6.04 4.08 9.55
C PHE A 29 -6.84 5.36 9.84
N TYR A 30 -6.79 5.85 11.07
CA TYR A 30 -7.61 6.99 11.51
C TYR A 30 -6.77 7.95 12.35
N GLY A 31 -6.66 9.19 11.91
CA GLY A 31 -5.76 10.18 12.52
C GLY A 31 -4.28 9.91 12.17
N GLY A 32 -3.36 10.51 12.92
CA GLY A 32 -1.92 10.38 12.67
C GLY A 32 -1.37 11.45 11.72
N ASP A 33 -0.26 11.12 11.06
CA ASP A 33 0.45 11.96 10.10
C ASP A 33 0.48 11.28 8.72
N GLU A 34 1.55 11.48 7.94
CA GLU A 34 1.70 10.91 6.61
C GLU A 34 1.90 9.39 6.63
N HIS A 35 2.31 8.83 7.78
CA HIS A 35 2.63 7.42 7.95
C HIS A 35 1.39 6.54 7.93
N GLY A 36 1.40 5.50 7.10
CA GLY A 36 0.26 4.61 6.91
C GLY A 36 -0.90 5.28 6.16
N TYR A 37 -0.64 6.41 5.50
CA TYR A 37 -1.61 7.15 4.68
C TYR A 37 -1.10 7.40 3.26
N THR A 38 0.02 8.11 3.10
CA THR A 38 0.56 8.48 1.76
C THR A 38 1.93 7.86 1.46
N ASP A 39 2.55 7.24 2.45
CA ASP A 39 3.93 6.74 2.39
C ASP A 39 4.06 5.28 1.93
N TYR A 40 2.94 4.57 1.70
CA TYR A 40 2.97 3.21 1.18
C TYR A 40 3.70 3.15 -0.18
N PRO A 41 4.71 2.27 -0.34
CA PRO A 41 5.46 2.18 -1.57
C PRO A 41 4.64 1.52 -2.69
N THR A 42 4.82 1.99 -3.92
CA THR A 42 4.38 1.28 -5.13
C THR A 42 5.28 0.07 -5.39
N LEU A 43 4.85 -0.85 -6.26
CA LEU A 43 5.68 -1.97 -6.71
C LEU A 43 7.05 -1.52 -7.23
N GLU A 44 7.07 -0.47 -8.04
CA GLU A 44 8.32 0.10 -8.58
C GLU A 44 9.24 0.60 -7.46
N LYS A 45 8.68 1.30 -6.46
CA LYS A 45 9.44 1.81 -5.31
C LYS A 45 9.89 0.69 -4.36
N SER A 46 9.11 -0.38 -4.23
CA SER A 46 9.47 -1.58 -3.45
C SER A 46 10.53 -2.45 -4.11
N ALA A 47 10.61 -2.47 -5.45
CA ALA A 47 11.59 -3.25 -6.20
C ALA A 47 12.96 -2.55 -6.33
N ALA A 48 13.00 -1.23 -6.12
CA ALA A 48 14.22 -0.42 -6.19
C ALA A 48 15.01 -0.37 -4.86
N ALA A 49 14.60 -1.15 -3.85
CA ALA A 49 15.20 -1.21 -2.52
C ALA A 49 15.94 -2.53 -2.27
#